data_AF-A0A7Y1ZH16-F1
#
_entry.id   AF-A0A7Y1ZH16-F1
#
_cell.length_a   1.000
_cell.length_b   1.000
_cell.length_c   1.000
_cell.angle_alpha   90.00
_cell.angle_beta   90.00
_cell.angle_gamma   90.00
#
_symmetry.space_group_name_H-M   'P 1'
#
loop_
_entity.id
_entity.type
_entity.pdbx_description
1 polymer ?
#
loop_
_entity_poly.entity_id
_entity_poly.type
_entity_poly.pdbx_seq_one_letter_code
_entity_poly.pdbx_strand_id
1 'polypeptide(L)'
;MKKSLHLEDIPYCPDSCELFERIRDLPFPAFLDSAYPHATTGRYDILTAMPAEQSLPSLARSSTEQDARALFGEWEAFHRDYFQDIQGAYPDLPFCGGLLGQLAYGCGMALEGIQPDAGDQPLASLRAYDWCVVQDHLLQRAVLVCQPRVHATQRADLLRRLRLPVRGDTRSFALSGKFTAGIDEEGYRRAFDRIQAYIQAGDCYQVNLAQRFSSSYAGDPWHAYRVLRAVAAAPFSAYLEDENDSAVLSLSPERFLSLHGHHVETSPIKGTRPRYADASADRLAAEELRGSAKDRAENLMIVDLLRNDLGRNCKPGSIHVDRLFDVQSFPTVHHLV
;
A
#
# COMPACT_ATOMS: atom_id res chain seq x y z
N MET A 1 13.76 22.09 -24.26
CA MET A 1 13.91 22.82 -22.98
C MET A 1 13.31 21.95 -21.90
N LYS A 2 14.12 21.53 -20.92
CA LYS A 2 13.67 20.73 -19.77
C LYS A 2 12.72 21.56 -18.91
N LYS A 3 11.58 21.01 -18.50
CA LYS A 3 10.52 21.75 -17.81
C LYS A 3 10.53 21.43 -16.31
N SER A 4 10.49 22.44 -15.44
CA SER A 4 10.45 22.26 -13.97
C SER A 4 9.03 21.99 -13.48
N LEU A 5 8.90 21.24 -12.39
CA LEU A 5 7.62 21.05 -11.69
C LEU A 5 7.03 22.40 -11.26
N HIS A 6 5.70 22.46 -11.18
CA HIS A 6 5.00 23.55 -10.53
C HIS A 6 4.67 23.14 -9.09
N LEU A 7 5.19 23.89 -8.13
CA LEU A 7 4.98 23.67 -6.70
C LEU A 7 4.21 24.87 -6.14
N GLU A 8 3.07 24.60 -5.51
CA GLU A 8 2.21 25.63 -4.93
C GLU A 8 1.86 25.23 -3.50
N ASP A 9 2.19 26.09 -2.54
CA ASP A 9 1.83 25.85 -1.13
C ASP A 9 0.30 25.97 -0.96
N ILE A 10 -0.25 25.02 -0.21
CA ILE A 10 -1.67 24.97 0.15
C ILE A 10 -1.81 24.88 1.67
N PRO A 11 -2.98 25.17 2.25
CA PRO A 11 -3.21 24.98 3.67
C PRO A 11 -2.96 23.53 4.11
N TYR A 12 -2.16 23.37 5.17
CA TYR A 12 -1.97 22.09 5.83
C TYR A 12 -3.22 21.67 6.61
N CYS A 13 -3.60 20.40 6.53
CA CYS A 13 -4.73 19.81 7.25
C CYS A 13 -4.20 18.66 8.12
N PRO A 14 -4.31 18.73 9.47
CA PRO A 14 -3.87 17.63 10.33
C PRO A 14 -4.51 16.28 10.00
N ASP A 15 -5.73 16.27 9.45
CA ASP A 15 -6.34 15.07 8.88
C ASP A 15 -6.44 15.24 7.35
N SER A 16 -5.63 14.49 6.60
CA SER A 16 -5.61 14.54 5.14
C SER A 16 -6.93 14.07 4.49
N CYS A 17 -7.81 13.40 5.24
CA CYS A 17 -9.17 13.11 4.79
C CYS A 17 -9.89 14.39 4.31
N GLU A 18 -9.65 15.52 4.95
CA GLU A 18 -10.26 16.79 4.57
C GLU A 18 -9.81 17.29 3.20
N LEU A 19 -8.52 17.11 2.84
CA LEU A 19 -8.03 17.46 1.51
C LEU A 19 -8.53 16.47 0.47
N PHE A 20 -8.57 15.18 0.82
CA PHE A 20 -9.05 14.14 -0.08
C PHE A 20 -10.50 14.38 -0.49
N GLU A 21 -11.39 14.69 0.48
CA GLU A 21 -12.80 14.97 0.23
C GLU A 21 -13.03 16.13 -0.76
N ARG A 22 -12.08 17.07 -0.89
CA ARG A 22 -12.16 18.21 -1.83
C ARG A 22 -11.86 17.82 -3.28
N ILE A 23 -11.23 16.67 -3.50
CA ILE A 23 -10.83 16.18 -4.84
C ILE A 23 -11.43 14.83 -5.20
N ARG A 24 -12.13 14.18 -4.25
CA ARG A 24 -12.67 12.83 -4.39
C ARG A 24 -13.75 12.71 -5.47
N ASP A 25 -14.39 13.81 -5.85
CA ASP A 25 -15.35 13.84 -6.97
C ASP A 25 -14.67 13.75 -8.35
N LEU A 26 -13.34 13.89 -8.41
CA LEU A 26 -12.58 13.72 -9.64
C LEU A 26 -12.40 12.23 -9.96
N PRO A 27 -12.23 11.83 -11.24
CA PRO A 27 -12.07 10.42 -11.62
C PRO A 27 -10.86 9.76 -10.96
N PHE A 28 -10.99 8.50 -10.54
CA PHE A 28 -9.91 7.68 -9.95
C PHE A 28 -9.13 8.40 -8.82
N PRO A 29 -9.81 8.89 -7.78
CA PRO A 29 -9.13 9.51 -6.66
C PRO A 29 -8.35 8.45 -5.87
N ALA A 30 -7.12 8.79 -5.50
CA ALA A 30 -6.21 7.93 -4.78
C ALA A 30 -5.58 8.67 -3.59
N PHE A 31 -5.54 8.00 -2.46
CA PHE A 31 -4.96 8.48 -1.22
C PHE A 31 -3.99 7.43 -0.68
N LEU A 32 -2.70 7.77 -0.63
CA LEU A 32 -1.69 7.03 0.12
C LEU A 32 -1.55 7.71 1.48
N ASP A 33 -1.83 6.97 2.53
CA ASP A 33 -2.15 7.49 3.85
C ASP A 33 -1.20 6.90 4.89
N SER A 34 -0.43 7.77 5.53
CA SER A 34 0.39 7.47 6.69
C SER A 34 -0.43 7.25 7.97
N ALA A 35 -1.75 7.43 7.88
CA ALA A 35 -2.73 7.37 8.94
C ALA A 35 -2.54 8.44 10.04
N TYR A 36 -1.84 9.54 9.75
CA TYR A 36 -1.70 10.68 10.67
C TYR A 36 -3.05 11.40 10.89
N PRO A 37 -3.48 11.75 12.12
CA PRO A 37 -2.71 11.76 13.36
C PRO A 37 -2.85 10.48 14.20
N HIS A 38 -3.49 9.44 13.68
CA HIS A 38 -3.75 8.20 14.42
C HIS A 38 -2.52 7.27 14.49
N ALA A 39 -1.62 7.36 13.51
CA ALA A 39 -0.30 6.74 13.51
C ALA A 39 0.81 7.79 13.51
N THR A 40 1.97 7.44 14.09
CA THR A 40 3.12 8.35 14.27
C THR A 40 4.36 7.95 13.46
N THR A 41 4.31 6.84 12.73
CA THR A 41 5.46 6.25 12.03
C THR A 41 5.57 6.66 10.56
N GLY A 42 4.49 7.18 9.95
CA GLY A 42 4.53 7.72 8.59
C GLY A 42 4.64 9.24 8.57
N ARG A 43 5.39 9.77 7.61
CA ARG A 43 5.67 11.20 7.46
C ARG A 43 4.79 11.90 6.45
N TYR A 44 4.43 11.20 5.38
CA TYR A 44 3.81 11.80 4.22
C TYR A 44 2.47 11.18 3.90
N ASP A 45 1.52 12.03 3.56
CA ASP A 45 0.28 11.67 2.88
C ASP A 45 0.36 12.17 1.43
N ILE A 46 -0.07 11.33 0.49
CA ILE A 46 -0.08 11.66 -0.94
C ILE A 46 -1.50 11.50 -1.47
N LEU A 47 -2.03 12.56 -2.06
CA LEU A 47 -3.38 12.57 -2.62
C LEU A 47 -3.31 12.92 -4.11
N THR A 48 -4.04 12.21 -4.94
CA THR A 48 -4.14 12.51 -6.37
C THR A 48 -5.47 12.06 -6.93
N ALA A 49 -5.80 12.50 -8.14
CA ALA A 49 -6.95 12.05 -8.90
C ALA A 49 -6.73 12.44 -10.37
N MET A 50 -7.69 12.09 -11.23
CA MET A 50 -7.70 12.45 -12.65
C MET A 50 -6.37 12.06 -13.32
N PRO A 51 -6.14 10.74 -13.48
CA PRO A 51 -4.96 10.24 -14.14
C PRO A 51 -4.92 10.67 -15.60
N ALA A 52 -3.75 10.55 -16.19
CA ALA A 52 -3.51 10.75 -17.60
C ALA A 52 -4.43 9.86 -18.46
N GLU A 53 -4.85 10.38 -19.61
CA GLU A 53 -5.71 9.65 -20.56
C GLU A 53 -5.01 8.44 -21.18
N GLN A 54 -3.67 8.42 -21.20
CA GLN A 54 -2.92 7.29 -21.70
C GLN A 54 -3.16 6.06 -20.81
N SER A 55 -3.78 5.03 -21.39
CA SER A 55 -3.93 3.75 -20.72
C SER A 55 -2.58 3.07 -20.56
N LEU A 56 -2.35 2.51 -19.37
CA LEU A 56 -1.27 1.57 -19.13
C LEU A 56 -1.77 0.16 -19.44
N PRO A 57 -0.89 -0.72 -19.92
CA PRO A 57 -1.25 -2.12 -20.07
C PRO A 57 -1.62 -2.69 -18.69
N SER A 58 -2.64 -3.53 -18.68
CA SER A 58 -3.10 -4.28 -17.51
C SER A 58 -2.89 -5.77 -17.74
N LEU A 59 -2.62 -6.52 -16.68
CA LEU A 59 -2.43 -7.97 -16.77
C LEU A 59 -3.75 -8.71 -16.53
N ALA A 60 -4.18 -9.47 -17.55
CA ALA A 60 -5.33 -10.35 -17.45
C ALA A 60 -4.97 -11.62 -16.65
N ARG A 61 -5.97 -12.33 -16.11
CA ARG A 61 -5.71 -13.53 -15.30
C ARG A 61 -5.24 -14.74 -16.10
N SER A 62 -5.57 -14.79 -17.40
CA SER A 62 -5.11 -15.82 -18.34
C SER A 62 -3.70 -15.57 -18.88
N SER A 63 -3.00 -14.57 -18.34
CA SER A 63 -1.68 -14.19 -18.80
C SER A 63 -0.62 -15.23 -18.42
N THR A 64 0.33 -15.41 -19.32
CA THR A 64 1.50 -16.28 -19.16
C THR A 64 2.62 -15.58 -18.38
N GLU A 65 3.67 -16.32 -18.01
CA GLU A 65 4.89 -15.73 -17.46
C GLU A 65 5.48 -14.66 -18.40
N GLN A 66 5.47 -14.92 -19.71
CA GLN A 66 5.99 -13.99 -20.70
C GLN A 66 5.19 -12.68 -20.73
N ASP A 67 3.86 -12.76 -20.63
CA ASP A 67 2.99 -11.59 -20.57
C ASP A 67 3.26 -10.77 -19.30
N ALA A 68 3.41 -11.45 -18.14
CA ALA A 68 3.72 -10.79 -16.89
C ALA A 68 5.08 -10.07 -16.94
N ARG A 69 6.11 -10.67 -17.55
CA ARG A 69 7.42 -10.02 -17.74
C ARG A 69 7.36 -8.85 -18.73
N ALA A 70 6.65 -9.02 -19.84
CA ALA A 70 6.48 -7.97 -20.85
C ALA A 70 5.82 -6.73 -20.25
N LEU A 71 4.79 -6.91 -19.41
CA LEU A 71 4.09 -5.85 -18.71
C LEU A 71 5.04 -4.92 -17.93
N PHE A 72 5.97 -5.47 -17.14
CA PHE A 72 6.92 -4.66 -16.38
C PHE A 72 7.85 -3.85 -17.29
N GLY A 73 8.29 -4.43 -18.43
CA GLY A 73 9.07 -3.72 -19.43
C GLY A 73 8.29 -2.60 -20.12
N GLU A 74 7.00 -2.82 -20.39
CA GLU A 74 6.11 -1.80 -20.94
C GLU A 74 5.87 -0.65 -19.96
N TRP A 75 5.69 -0.94 -18.66
CA TRP A 75 5.61 0.10 -17.63
C TRP A 75 6.91 0.87 -17.45
N GLU A 76 8.07 0.19 -17.48
CA GLU A 76 9.36 0.86 -17.44
C GLU A 76 9.53 1.80 -18.64
N ALA A 77 9.19 1.33 -19.84
CA ALA A 77 9.24 2.13 -21.06
C ALA A 77 8.29 3.32 -20.98
N PHE A 78 7.04 3.09 -20.58
CA PHE A 78 6.07 4.15 -20.37
C PHE A 78 6.57 5.17 -19.36
N HIS A 79 7.03 4.73 -18.18
CA HIS A 79 7.49 5.63 -17.13
C HIS A 79 8.66 6.48 -17.62
N ARG A 80 9.66 5.85 -18.25
CA ARG A 80 10.80 6.56 -18.82
C ARG A 80 10.36 7.60 -19.85
N ASP A 81 9.49 7.24 -20.78
CA ASP A 81 9.12 8.11 -21.91
C ASP A 81 8.12 9.19 -21.48
N TYR A 82 7.18 8.85 -20.61
CA TYR A 82 6.14 9.75 -20.12
C TYR A 82 6.64 10.69 -19.02
N PHE A 83 7.55 10.27 -18.15
CA PHE A 83 8.07 11.10 -17.05
C PHE A 83 9.53 11.55 -17.25
N GLN A 84 10.10 11.42 -18.46
CA GLN A 84 11.47 11.87 -18.80
C GLN A 84 11.79 13.33 -18.44
N ASP A 85 10.77 14.19 -18.43
CA ASP A 85 10.92 15.62 -18.18
C ASP A 85 11.06 15.96 -16.68
N ILE A 86 10.78 15.01 -15.79
CA ILE A 86 10.98 15.19 -14.34
C ILE A 86 12.48 15.26 -14.06
N GLN A 87 12.95 16.41 -13.57
CA GLN A 87 14.32 16.53 -13.10
C GLN A 87 14.52 15.79 -11.77
N GLY A 88 15.36 14.75 -11.77
CA GLY A 88 16.02 14.22 -10.58
C GLY A 88 15.09 13.79 -9.43
N ALA A 89 15.68 13.27 -8.36
CA ALA A 89 14.97 13.15 -7.10
C ALA A 89 14.81 14.56 -6.53
N TYR A 90 13.58 15.05 -6.35
CA TYR A 90 13.32 16.20 -5.50
C TYR A 90 13.51 15.70 -4.06
N PRO A 91 14.59 16.10 -3.35
CA PRO A 91 14.98 15.45 -2.10
C PRO A 91 13.89 15.48 -1.03
N ASP A 92 13.04 16.50 -1.10
CA ASP A 92 12.00 16.79 -0.12
C ASP A 92 10.59 16.37 -0.58
N LEU A 93 10.44 15.70 -1.73
CA LEU A 93 9.14 15.22 -2.22
C LEU A 93 9.15 13.69 -2.39
N PRO A 94 8.29 12.94 -1.69
CA PRO A 94 8.19 11.48 -1.82
C PRO A 94 7.56 11.06 -3.15
N PHE A 95 6.79 11.96 -3.79
CA PHE A 95 6.11 11.73 -5.05
C PHE A 95 5.91 13.07 -5.76
N CYS A 96 6.06 13.08 -7.07
CA CYS A 96 5.88 14.30 -7.87
C CYS A 96 5.01 14.08 -9.11
N GLY A 97 4.20 13.02 -9.09
CA GLY A 97 3.64 12.41 -10.29
C GLY A 97 4.40 11.14 -10.64
N GLY A 98 3.72 10.20 -11.28
CA GLY A 98 4.24 8.85 -11.50
C GLY A 98 3.13 7.84 -11.69
N LEU A 99 3.50 6.56 -11.63
CA LEU A 99 2.56 5.44 -11.67
C LEU A 99 2.06 5.12 -10.27
N LEU A 100 0.75 5.00 -10.10
CA LEU A 100 0.11 4.65 -8.83
C LEU A 100 -1.02 3.65 -9.08
N GLY A 101 -1.13 2.64 -8.22
CA GLY A 101 -2.22 1.69 -8.25
C GLY A 101 -1.91 0.44 -7.43
N GLN A 102 -2.36 -0.72 -7.89
CA GLN A 102 -2.24 -1.99 -7.19
C GLN A 102 -1.69 -3.12 -8.06
N LEU A 103 -0.97 -4.04 -7.40
CA LEU A 103 -0.52 -5.31 -7.96
C LEU A 103 -1.12 -6.43 -7.11
N ALA A 104 -1.98 -7.25 -7.70
CA ALA A 104 -2.58 -8.39 -7.03
C ALA A 104 -1.55 -9.52 -6.87
N TYR A 105 -1.72 -10.34 -5.84
CA TYR A 105 -0.88 -11.52 -5.58
C TYR A 105 -0.73 -12.45 -6.80
N GLY A 106 -1.80 -12.58 -7.60
CA GLY A 106 -1.79 -13.40 -8.82
C GLY A 106 -0.79 -12.94 -9.90
N CYS A 107 -0.33 -11.69 -9.88
CA CYS A 107 0.75 -11.23 -10.76
C CYS A 107 2.07 -11.98 -10.46
N GLY A 108 2.39 -12.20 -9.18
CA GLY A 108 3.53 -13.01 -8.77
C GLY A 108 3.38 -14.48 -9.12
N MET A 109 2.16 -15.02 -9.02
CA MET A 109 1.88 -16.40 -9.46
C MET A 109 2.16 -16.60 -10.95
N ALA A 110 1.74 -15.64 -11.79
CA ALA A 110 1.97 -15.69 -13.24
C ALA A 110 3.47 -15.68 -13.58
N LEU A 111 4.29 -14.93 -12.84
CA LEU A 111 5.76 -14.91 -13.00
C LEU A 111 6.43 -16.27 -12.71
N GLU A 112 5.78 -17.11 -11.90
CA GLU A 112 6.25 -18.45 -11.55
C GLU A 112 5.49 -19.55 -12.33
N GLY A 113 4.74 -19.17 -13.38
CA GLY A 113 3.98 -20.11 -14.20
C GLY A 113 2.75 -20.73 -13.51
N ILE A 114 2.32 -20.19 -12.38
CA ILE A 114 1.16 -20.65 -11.62
C ILE A 114 -0.09 -19.86 -12.02
N GLN A 115 -1.14 -20.56 -12.41
CA GLN A 115 -2.41 -19.92 -12.78
C GLN A 115 -3.15 -19.44 -11.51
N PRO A 116 -3.55 -18.15 -11.44
CA PRO A 116 -4.33 -17.65 -10.30
C PRO A 116 -5.76 -18.19 -10.32
N ASP A 117 -6.40 -18.29 -9.14
CA ASP A 117 -7.79 -18.72 -9.01
C ASP A 117 -8.78 -17.85 -9.80
N ALA A 118 -9.97 -18.37 -10.10
CA ALA A 118 -10.99 -17.65 -10.87
C ALA A 118 -11.54 -16.38 -10.16
N GLY A 119 -11.88 -15.35 -10.96
CA GLY A 119 -12.58 -14.12 -10.54
C GLY A 119 -12.26 -12.93 -11.45
N ASP A 120 -13.01 -11.84 -11.32
CA ASP A 120 -13.09 -10.81 -12.38
C ASP A 120 -12.15 -9.60 -12.22
N GLN A 121 -11.36 -9.54 -11.14
CA GLN A 121 -10.47 -8.40 -10.87
C GLN A 121 -9.14 -8.50 -11.66
N PRO A 122 -8.60 -7.40 -12.18
CA PRO A 122 -7.32 -7.39 -12.90
C PRO A 122 -6.16 -7.76 -11.97
N LEU A 123 -5.11 -8.41 -12.51
CA LEU A 123 -3.93 -8.77 -11.72
C LEU A 123 -3.03 -7.56 -11.41
N ALA A 124 -3.13 -6.50 -12.21
CA ALA A 124 -2.46 -5.25 -11.99
C ALA A 124 -3.28 -4.11 -12.58
N SER A 125 -3.38 -3.01 -11.84
CA SER A 125 -4.04 -1.79 -12.26
C SER A 125 -3.20 -0.61 -11.80
N LEU A 126 -2.46 -0.01 -12.73
CA LEU A 126 -1.66 1.20 -12.51
C LEU A 126 -2.18 2.31 -13.41
N ARG A 127 -2.12 3.54 -12.91
CA ARG A 127 -2.48 4.74 -13.67
C ARG A 127 -1.37 5.78 -13.51
N ALA A 128 -1.15 6.56 -14.56
CA ALA A 128 -0.20 7.68 -14.52
C ALA A 128 -0.90 8.93 -13.98
N TYR A 129 -0.31 9.54 -12.96
CA TYR A 129 -0.82 10.79 -12.39
C TYR A 129 0.18 11.91 -12.61
N ASP A 130 -0.30 13.02 -13.16
CA ASP A 130 0.50 14.20 -13.48
C ASP A 130 0.54 15.23 -12.35
N TRP A 131 -0.17 14.99 -11.25
CA TRP A 131 -0.16 15.88 -10.10
C TRP A 131 -0.41 15.08 -8.83
N CYS A 132 -0.07 15.69 -7.69
CA CYS A 132 -0.44 15.19 -6.38
C CYS A 132 -0.43 16.33 -5.37
N VAL A 133 -1.11 16.13 -4.25
CA VAL A 133 -0.86 16.86 -3.02
C VAL A 133 0.06 16.01 -2.17
N VAL A 134 1.14 16.61 -1.67
CA VAL A 134 2.00 16.02 -0.65
C VAL A 134 1.78 16.78 0.64
N GLN A 135 1.33 16.09 1.69
CA GLN A 135 1.41 16.60 3.05
C GLN A 135 2.65 16.02 3.75
N ASP A 136 3.46 16.88 4.34
CA ASP A 136 4.54 16.52 5.24
C ASP A 136 4.09 16.81 6.67
N HIS A 137 3.78 15.76 7.44
CA HIS A 137 3.30 15.89 8.82
C HIS A 137 4.42 16.28 9.79
N LEU A 138 5.69 16.04 9.44
CA LEU A 138 6.83 16.47 10.24
C LEU A 138 7.04 17.98 10.13
N LEU A 139 6.97 18.52 8.91
CA LEU A 139 7.14 19.96 8.65
C LEU A 139 5.81 20.74 8.71
N GLN A 140 4.67 20.06 8.87
CA GLN A 140 3.33 20.62 8.81
C GLN A 140 3.10 21.48 7.57
N ARG A 141 3.53 20.96 6.42
CA ARG A 141 3.46 21.63 5.11
C ARG A 141 2.64 20.81 4.15
N ALA A 142 1.81 21.47 3.35
CA ALA A 142 1.11 20.83 2.24
C ALA A 142 1.44 21.56 0.93
N VAL A 143 1.76 20.79 -0.11
CA VAL A 143 2.17 21.31 -1.42
C VAL A 143 1.38 20.61 -2.51
N LEU A 144 0.77 21.39 -3.41
CA LEU A 144 0.31 20.88 -4.69
C LEU A 144 1.51 20.80 -5.63
N VAL A 145 1.82 19.58 -6.06
CA VAL A 145 2.89 19.27 -7.02
C VAL A 145 2.24 18.96 -8.36
N CYS A 146 2.62 19.67 -9.41
CA CYS A 146 2.12 19.42 -10.76
C CYS A 146 3.25 19.27 -11.77
N GLN A 147 3.13 18.26 -12.63
CA GLN A 147 3.95 18.10 -13.80
C GLN A 147 3.83 19.32 -14.72
N PRO A 148 4.86 19.64 -15.51
CA PRO A 148 4.84 20.81 -16.39
C PRO A 148 3.77 20.79 -17.47
N ARG A 149 3.20 19.61 -17.76
CA ARG A 149 2.11 19.43 -18.72
C ARG A 149 0.73 19.76 -18.15
N VAL A 150 0.59 19.80 -16.83
CA VAL A 150 -0.68 20.18 -16.18
C VAL A 150 -0.97 21.63 -16.53
N HIS A 151 -2.04 21.85 -17.27
CA HIS A 151 -2.42 23.16 -17.79
C HIS A 151 -2.72 24.15 -16.66
N ALA A 152 -2.42 25.43 -16.89
CA ALA A 152 -2.64 26.48 -15.88
C ALA A 152 -4.09 26.56 -15.39
N THR A 153 -5.06 26.30 -16.26
CA THR A 153 -6.49 26.24 -15.92
C THR A 153 -6.81 25.11 -14.96
N GLN A 154 -6.27 23.92 -15.20
CA GLN A 154 -6.41 22.76 -14.33
C GLN A 154 -5.73 23.01 -12.97
N ARG A 155 -4.52 23.56 -12.95
CA ARG A 155 -3.84 23.92 -11.69
C ARG A 155 -4.64 24.92 -10.87
N ALA A 156 -5.21 25.94 -11.52
CA ALA A 156 -6.05 26.93 -10.85
C ALA A 156 -7.33 26.30 -10.27
N ASP A 157 -7.95 25.35 -10.97
CA ASP A 157 -9.12 24.63 -10.44
C ASP A 157 -8.76 23.76 -9.24
N LEU A 158 -7.64 23.01 -9.30
CA LEU A 158 -7.14 22.21 -8.18
C LEU A 158 -6.86 23.09 -6.96
N LEU A 159 -6.15 24.21 -7.12
CA LEU A 159 -5.89 25.16 -6.03
C LEU A 159 -7.17 25.72 -5.43
N ARG A 160 -8.15 26.05 -6.28
CA ARG A 160 -9.46 26.52 -5.82
C ARG A 160 -10.14 25.45 -4.98
N ARG A 161 -10.23 24.21 -5.45
CA ARG A 161 -10.83 23.07 -4.73
C ARG A 161 -10.15 22.84 -3.38
N LEU A 162 -8.82 22.78 -3.36
CA LEU A 162 -8.02 22.52 -2.16
C LEU A 162 -8.12 23.63 -1.11
N ARG A 163 -8.57 24.84 -1.47
CA ARG A 163 -8.79 25.97 -0.55
C ARG A 163 -10.24 26.12 -0.10
N LEU A 164 -11.18 25.40 -0.71
CA LEU A 164 -12.58 25.43 -0.29
C LEU A 164 -12.75 24.67 1.02
N PRO A 165 -13.71 25.08 1.87
CA PRO A 165 -14.10 24.27 3.03
C PRO A 165 -14.68 22.95 2.54
N VAL A 166 -14.43 21.90 3.32
CA VAL A 166 -15.06 20.59 3.11
C VAL A 166 -16.57 20.77 3.16
N ARG A 167 -17.28 20.25 2.15
CA ARG A 167 -18.74 20.16 2.19
C ARG A 167 -19.08 18.97 3.07
N GLY A 168 -20.00 19.15 4.03
CA GLY A 168 -20.47 18.05 4.85
C GLY A 168 -21.01 16.92 3.96
N ASP A 169 -20.39 15.74 4.06
CA ASP A 169 -20.85 14.55 3.36
C ASP A 169 -21.96 13.89 4.16
N THR A 170 -23.14 13.75 3.56
CA THR A 170 -24.30 13.10 4.17
C THR A 170 -24.41 11.63 3.80
N ARG A 171 -23.49 11.11 2.98
CA ARG A 171 -23.46 9.69 2.64
C ARG A 171 -23.11 8.87 3.89
N SER A 172 -23.40 7.58 3.82
CA SER A 172 -23.14 6.64 4.90
C SER A 172 -22.62 5.34 4.34
N PHE A 173 -22.02 4.51 5.18
CA PHE A 173 -21.66 3.14 4.87
C PHE A 173 -22.34 2.21 5.86
N ALA A 174 -22.91 1.11 5.36
CA ALA A 174 -23.43 0.05 6.21
C ALA A 174 -23.19 -1.32 5.57
N LEU A 175 -22.75 -2.29 6.39
CA LEU A 175 -22.80 -3.69 6.02
C LEU A 175 -24.26 -4.17 6.04
N SER A 176 -24.69 -4.86 4.99
CA SER A 176 -26.03 -5.44 4.89
C SER A 176 -26.09 -6.90 5.31
N GLY A 177 -24.94 -7.50 5.66
CA GLY A 177 -24.85 -8.85 6.17
C GLY A 177 -23.68 -9.03 7.14
N LYS A 178 -23.58 -10.25 7.69
CA LYS A 178 -22.35 -10.69 8.37
C LYS A 178 -21.31 -11.09 7.31
N PHE A 179 -20.04 -11.13 7.72
CA PHE A 179 -19.02 -11.75 6.90
C PHE A 179 -19.24 -13.25 6.80
N THR A 180 -19.12 -13.79 5.59
CA THR A 180 -19.11 -15.22 5.31
C THR A 180 -17.70 -15.63 4.87
N ALA A 181 -17.22 -16.75 5.39
CA ALA A 181 -15.95 -17.33 4.96
C ALA A 181 -16.11 -17.96 3.57
N GLY A 182 -15.10 -17.80 2.71
CA GLY A 182 -15.06 -18.44 1.39
C GLY A 182 -14.77 -19.94 1.46
N ILE A 183 -14.20 -20.42 2.56
CA ILE A 183 -13.97 -21.83 2.87
C ILE A 183 -14.66 -22.11 4.20
N ASP A 184 -15.40 -23.21 4.29
CA ASP A 184 -15.98 -23.64 5.55
C ASP A 184 -14.91 -24.17 6.52
N GLU A 185 -15.30 -24.34 7.79
CA GLU A 185 -14.36 -24.77 8.84
C GLU A 185 -13.72 -26.12 8.51
N GLU A 186 -14.51 -27.07 8.00
CA GLU A 186 -14.00 -28.39 7.64
C GLU A 186 -13.03 -28.35 6.46
N GLY A 187 -13.32 -27.52 5.44
CA GLY A 187 -12.43 -27.29 4.31
C GLY A 187 -11.13 -26.63 4.72
N TYR A 188 -11.20 -25.65 5.62
CA TYR A 188 -10.01 -25.00 6.15
C TYR A 188 -9.14 -25.98 6.95
N ARG A 189 -9.76 -26.84 7.78
CA ARG A 189 -9.06 -27.90 8.52
C ARG A 189 -8.37 -28.90 7.57
N ARG A 190 -9.06 -29.35 6.52
CA ARG A 190 -8.45 -30.25 5.52
C ARG A 190 -7.26 -29.61 4.81
N ALA A 191 -7.35 -28.32 4.46
CA ALA A 191 -6.25 -27.58 3.85
C ALA A 191 -5.06 -27.45 4.82
N PHE A 192 -5.34 -27.14 6.09
CA PHE A 192 -4.34 -27.07 7.15
C PHE A 192 -3.62 -28.40 7.36
N ASP A 193 -4.35 -29.51 7.48
CA ASP A 193 -3.76 -30.85 7.67
C ASP A 193 -2.87 -31.24 6.47
N ARG A 194 -3.27 -30.88 5.25
CA ARG A 194 -2.47 -31.12 4.05
C ARG A 194 -1.17 -30.32 4.08
N ILE A 195 -1.22 -29.05 4.51
CA ILE A 195 -0.04 -28.21 4.67
C ILE A 195 0.90 -28.79 5.74
N GLN A 196 0.37 -29.26 6.86
CA GLN A 196 1.17 -29.92 7.89
C GLN A 196 1.88 -31.16 7.35
N ALA A 197 1.21 -31.95 6.50
CA ALA A 197 1.83 -33.10 5.85
C ALA A 197 3.01 -32.70 4.94
N TYR A 198 2.88 -31.63 4.15
CA TYR A 198 3.99 -31.09 3.33
C TYR A 198 5.16 -30.62 4.18
N ILE A 199 4.89 -29.94 5.30
CA ILE A 199 5.95 -29.48 6.22
C ILE A 199 6.67 -30.68 6.86
N GLN A 200 5.92 -31.70 7.29
CA GLN A 200 6.49 -32.91 7.89
C GLN A 200 7.30 -33.76 6.89
N ALA A 201 6.90 -33.74 5.61
CA ALA A 201 7.63 -34.39 4.53
C ALA A 201 8.91 -33.63 4.13
N GLY A 202 9.08 -32.38 4.59
CA GLY A 202 10.22 -31.52 4.25
C GLY A 202 10.07 -30.79 2.91
N ASP A 203 8.86 -30.75 2.33
CA ASP A 203 8.60 -30.07 1.06
C ASP A 203 8.62 -28.54 1.20
N CYS A 204 8.26 -28.02 2.37
CA CYS A 204 8.33 -26.60 2.69
C CYS A 204 8.56 -26.37 4.18
N TYR A 205 9.07 -25.19 4.54
CA TYR A 205 9.31 -24.83 5.94
C TYR A 205 8.15 -24.08 6.59
N GLN A 206 7.44 -23.26 5.81
CA GLN A 206 6.33 -22.44 6.27
C GLN A 206 5.37 -22.17 5.11
N VAL A 207 4.07 -22.12 5.41
CA VAL A 207 3.02 -21.73 4.46
C VAL A 207 2.09 -20.73 5.14
N ASN A 208 1.78 -19.62 4.46
CA ASN A 208 0.75 -18.69 4.90
C ASN A 208 -0.61 -19.12 4.34
N LEU A 209 -1.44 -19.78 5.16
CA LEU A 209 -2.79 -20.20 4.76
C LEU A 209 -3.81 -19.08 5.01
N ALA A 210 -4.16 -18.35 3.95
CA ALA A 210 -5.17 -17.29 3.99
C ALA A 210 -6.51 -17.74 3.40
N GLN A 211 -7.60 -17.06 3.80
CA GLN A 211 -8.92 -17.22 3.18
C GLN A 211 -9.62 -15.87 3.05
N ARG A 212 -10.54 -15.78 2.09
CA ARG A 212 -11.36 -14.58 1.86
C ARG A 212 -12.61 -14.61 2.74
N PHE A 213 -12.93 -13.47 3.34
CA PHE A 213 -14.23 -13.21 3.94
C PHE A 213 -14.98 -12.18 3.08
N SER A 214 -16.27 -12.38 2.88
CA SER A 214 -17.11 -11.48 2.07
C SER A 214 -18.37 -11.07 2.80
N SER A 215 -18.81 -9.84 2.57
CA SER A 215 -20.13 -9.37 2.98
C SER A 215 -20.66 -8.36 1.97
N SER A 216 -21.98 -8.22 1.91
CA SER A 216 -22.62 -7.17 1.14
C SER A 216 -22.61 -5.86 1.92
N TYR A 217 -22.53 -4.75 1.21
CA TYR A 217 -22.61 -3.42 1.81
C TYR A 217 -23.45 -2.48 0.95
N ALA A 218 -23.86 -1.36 1.53
CA ALA A 218 -24.52 -0.27 0.83
C ALA A 218 -23.90 1.07 1.24
N GLY A 219 -23.98 2.03 0.32
CA GLY A 219 -23.45 3.36 0.51
C GLY A 219 -21.98 3.45 0.14
N ASP A 220 -21.25 4.34 0.81
CA ASP A 220 -19.98 4.84 0.33
C ASP A 220 -18.77 4.24 1.10
N PRO A 221 -17.90 3.45 0.44
CA PRO A 221 -16.73 2.83 1.07
C PRO A 221 -15.78 3.82 1.78
N TRP A 222 -15.73 5.08 1.37
CA TRP A 222 -14.92 6.11 2.04
C TRP A 222 -15.27 6.27 3.51
N HIS A 223 -16.55 6.16 3.86
CA HIS A 223 -16.95 6.23 5.27
C HIS A 223 -16.51 5.00 6.06
N ALA A 224 -16.46 3.82 5.43
CA ALA A 224 -15.83 2.65 6.05
C ALA A 224 -14.34 2.91 6.28
N TYR A 225 -13.64 3.45 5.29
CA TYR A 225 -12.22 3.76 5.39
C TYR A 225 -11.92 4.71 6.54
N ARG A 226 -12.66 5.83 6.65
CA ARG A 226 -12.47 6.81 7.73
C ARG A 226 -12.66 6.21 9.12
N VAL A 227 -13.66 5.33 9.30
CA VAL A 227 -13.88 4.63 10.57
C VAL A 227 -12.74 3.64 10.85
N LEU A 228 -12.36 2.85 9.86
CA LEU A 228 -11.28 1.86 10.00
C LEU A 228 -9.93 2.52 10.27
N ARG A 229 -9.65 3.65 9.62
CA ARG A 229 -8.44 4.45 9.80
C ARG A 229 -8.24 4.89 11.24
N ALA A 230 -9.31 5.26 11.94
CA ALA A 230 -9.24 5.65 13.35
C ALA A 230 -8.96 4.46 14.30
N VAL A 231 -9.27 3.23 13.88
CA VAL A 231 -9.17 2.02 14.72
C VAL A 231 -7.91 1.21 14.42
N ALA A 232 -7.54 1.09 13.15
CA ALA A 232 -6.47 0.24 12.64
C ALA A 232 -5.43 1.05 11.87
N ALA A 233 -5.13 2.26 12.34
CA ALA A 233 -4.17 3.18 11.74
C ALA A 233 -2.82 2.50 11.47
N ALA A 234 -2.38 2.54 10.22
CA ALA A 234 -1.13 1.92 9.79
C ALA A 234 -0.40 2.82 8.78
N PRO A 235 0.96 2.87 8.81
CA PRO A 235 1.75 3.83 8.04
C PRO A 235 1.76 3.61 6.52
N PHE A 236 1.31 2.45 6.03
CA PHE A 236 1.20 2.13 4.60
C PHE A 236 -0.27 1.89 4.23
N SER A 237 -1.16 2.73 4.72
CA SER A 237 -2.58 2.69 4.38
C SER A 237 -2.81 3.31 2.99
N ALA A 238 -3.89 2.89 2.34
CA ALA A 238 -4.28 3.47 1.07
C ALA A 238 -5.79 3.35 0.86
N TYR A 239 -6.35 4.36 0.19
CA TYR A 239 -7.70 4.35 -0.33
C TYR A 239 -7.66 4.66 -1.83
N LEU A 240 -8.02 3.68 -2.65
CA LEU A 240 -7.98 3.79 -4.12
C LEU A 240 -9.38 3.54 -4.65
N GLU A 241 -9.99 4.53 -5.29
CA GLU A 241 -11.26 4.30 -5.99
C GLU A 241 -11.01 3.90 -7.44
N ASP A 242 -11.78 2.91 -7.88
CA ASP A 242 -11.83 2.45 -9.25
C ASP A 242 -13.20 2.75 -9.86
N GLU A 243 -13.44 2.28 -11.08
CA GLU A 243 -14.75 2.40 -11.72
C GLU A 243 -15.84 1.66 -10.92
N ASN A 244 -17.10 2.03 -11.17
CA ASN A 244 -18.31 1.37 -10.64
C ASN A 244 -18.41 1.35 -9.10
N ASP A 245 -18.04 2.46 -8.45
CA ASP A 245 -18.13 2.64 -6.99
C ASP A 245 -17.34 1.58 -6.19
N SER A 246 -16.32 0.98 -6.82
CA SER A 246 -15.43 0.04 -6.15
C SER A 246 -14.21 0.74 -5.57
N ALA A 247 -13.74 0.28 -4.41
CA ALA A 247 -12.58 0.87 -3.75
C ALA A 247 -11.73 -0.19 -3.06
N VAL A 248 -10.42 0.05 -3.06
CA VAL A 248 -9.44 -0.68 -2.27
C VAL A 248 -9.20 0.11 -0.99
N LEU A 249 -9.44 -0.54 0.15
CA LEU A 249 -9.16 -0.02 1.48
C LEU A 249 -8.01 -0.85 2.07
N SER A 250 -6.82 -0.28 2.13
CA SER A 250 -5.63 -0.88 2.72
C SER A 250 -5.27 -0.21 4.03
N LEU A 251 -4.96 -1.01 5.05
CA LEU A 251 -4.50 -0.57 6.37
C LEU A 251 -3.24 -1.37 6.73
N SER A 252 -2.20 -1.29 5.87
CA SER A 252 -1.02 -2.14 6.00
C SER A 252 0.00 -1.55 6.98
N PRO A 253 0.46 -2.33 7.98
CA PRO A 253 1.58 -1.94 8.83
C PRO A 253 2.94 -2.22 8.16
N GLU A 254 2.96 -3.03 7.11
CA GLU A 254 4.17 -3.59 6.54
C GLU A 254 4.48 -2.97 5.17
N ARG A 255 5.75 -2.58 5.00
CA ARG A 255 6.32 -2.17 3.72
C ARG A 255 6.76 -3.41 2.95
N PHE A 256 6.21 -3.60 1.76
CA PHE A 256 6.70 -4.64 0.87
C PHE A 256 8.11 -4.33 0.38
N LEU A 257 8.26 -3.24 -0.39
CA LEU A 257 9.53 -2.76 -0.92
C LEU A 257 9.53 -1.23 -0.98
N SER A 258 10.69 -0.61 -0.78
CA SER A 258 10.96 0.79 -1.10
C SER A 258 12.24 0.87 -1.91
N LEU A 259 12.25 1.67 -2.97
CA LEU A 259 13.41 1.88 -3.83
C LEU A 259 13.68 3.38 -3.96
N HIS A 260 14.84 3.82 -3.51
CA HIS A 260 15.32 5.19 -3.66
C HIS A 260 16.65 5.18 -4.43
N GLY A 261 16.61 5.59 -5.69
CA GLY A 261 17.76 5.48 -6.60
C GLY A 261 18.21 4.02 -6.74
N HIS A 262 19.36 3.67 -6.19
CA HIS A 262 19.91 2.31 -6.19
C HIS A 262 19.84 1.61 -4.82
N HIS A 263 19.13 2.20 -3.85
CA HIS A 263 18.96 1.63 -2.52
C HIS A 263 17.55 1.04 -2.39
N VAL A 264 17.48 -0.27 -2.15
CA VAL A 264 16.24 -1.00 -1.92
C VAL A 264 16.15 -1.41 -0.45
N GLU A 265 14.97 -1.23 0.14
CA GLU A 265 14.67 -1.57 1.52
C GLU A 265 13.38 -2.40 1.59
N THR A 266 13.35 -3.36 2.50
CA THR A 266 12.15 -4.12 2.89
C THR A 266 12.18 -4.30 4.41
N SER A 267 11.02 -4.44 5.04
CA SER A 267 10.91 -4.55 6.50
C SER A 267 9.90 -5.65 6.84
N PRO A 268 10.31 -6.93 6.72
CA PRO A 268 9.41 -8.04 6.95
C PRO A 268 8.91 -8.07 8.40
N ILE A 269 7.65 -8.45 8.61
CA ILE A 269 7.09 -8.61 9.95
C ILE A 269 6.79 -10.09 10.24
N LYS A 270 7.34 -10.61 11.34
CA LYS A 270 7.00 -11.95 11.85
C LYS A 270 6.99 -12.03 13.36
N GLY A 271 5.79 -12.19 13.91
CA GLY A 271 5.54 -12.24 15.34
C GLY A 271 4.71 -11.03 15.75
N THR A 272 3.58 -11.30 16.40
CA THR A 272 2.60 -10.28 16.78
C THR A 272 2.09 -10.54 18.19
N ARG A 273 1.94 -9.48 18.99
CA ARG A 273 1.23 -9.50 20.27
C ARG A 273 0.26 -8.32 20.33
N PRO A 274 -0.91 -8.43 20.97
CA PRO A 274 -1.85 -7.31 21.09
C PRO A 274 -1.29 -6.21 22.02
N ARG A 275 -1.75 -4.97 21.83
CA ARG A 275 -1.56 -3.89 22.80
C ARG A 275 -2.53 -4.05 23.96
N TYR A 276 -2.08 -3.67 25.15
CA TYR A 276 -2.92 -3.63 26.35
C TYR A 276 -3.02 -2.21 26.89
N ALA A 277 -4.19 -1.85 27.41
CA ALA A 277 -4.40 -0.56 28.08
C ALA A 277 -3.60 -0.46 29.40
N ASP A 278 -3.38 -1.59 30.07
CA ASP A 278 -2.48 -1.68 31.22
C ASP A 278 -1.02 -1.67 30.76
N ALA A 279 -0.27 -0.64 31.18
CA ALA A 279 1.12 -0.44 30.77
C ALA A 279 2.06 -1.57 31.21
N SER A 280 1.77 -2.28 32.30
CA SER A 280 2.57 -3.41 32.76
C SER A 280 2.34 -4.65 31.89
N ALA A 281 1.07 -4.94 31.57
CA ALA A 281 0.71 -6.02 30.64
C ALA A 281 1.22 -5.73 29.23
N ASP A 282 1.16 -4.48 28.77
CA ASP A 282 1.65 -4.04 27.46
C ASP A 282 3.17 -4.26 27.32
N ARG A 283 3.94 -3.89 28.36
CA ARG A 283 5.38 -4.15 28.39
C ARG A 283 5.70 -5.64 28.41
N LEU A 284 4.99 -6.42 29.22
CA LEU A 284 5.20 -7.87 29.29
C LEU A 284 4.94 -8.53 27.94
N ALA A 285 3.89 -8.13 27.22
CA ALA A 285 3.59 -8.64 25.89
C ALA A 285 4.71 -8.33 24.88
N ALA A 286 5.28 -7.13 24.93
CA ALA A 286 6.42 -6.75 24.09
C ALA A 286 7.70 -7.53 24.45
N GLU A 287 7.96 -7.75 25.74
CA GLU A 287 9.09 -8.56 26.22
C GLU A 287 8.94 -10.03 25.85
N GLU A 288 7.73 -10.59 25.95
CA GLU A 288 7.41 -11.96 25.53
C GLU A 288 7.68 -12.14 24.02
N LEU A 289 7.22 -11.19 23.20
CA LEU A 289 7.49 -11.20 21.76
C LEU A 289 8.99 -11.17 21.48
N ARG A 290 9.74 -10.29 22.16
CA ARG A 290 11.20 -10.17 22.02
C ARG A 290 11.94 -11.46 22.45
N GLY A 291 11.43 -12.12 23.49
CA GLY A 291 12.02 -13.34 24.05
C GLY A 291 11.62 -14.64 23.33
N SER A 292 10.60 -14.60 22.47
CA SER A 292 10.05 -15.78 21.82
C SER A 292 11.03 -16.41 20.82
N ALA A 293 11.55 -17.58 21.16
CA ALA A 293 12.44 -18.34 20.28
C ALA A 293 11.76 -18.74 18.96
N LYS A 294 10.44 -19.00 19.00
CA LYS A 294 9.63 -19.31 17.82
C LYS A 294 9.54 -18.09 16.90
N ASP A 295 9.08 -16.94 17.41
CA ASP A 295 8.88 -15.74 16.60
C ASP A 295 10.23 -15.24 16.01
N ARG A 296 11.32 -15.35 16.77
CA ARG A 296 12.68 -15.06 16.28
C ARG A 296 13.14 -16.01 15.17
N ALA A 297 12.83 -17.30 15.26
CA ALA A 297 13.15 -18.25 14.20
C ALA A 297 12.38 -17.92 12.92
N GLU A 298 11.08 -17.65 13.03
CA GLU A 298 10.24 -17.25 11.89
C GLU A 298 10.71 -15.92 11.27
N ASN A 299 11.06 -14.92 12.08
CA ASN A 299 11.62 -13.63 11.61
C ASN A 299 12.97 -13.83 10.91
N LEU A 300 13.87 -14.63 11.47
CA LEU A 300 15.16 -14.92 10.82
C LEU A 300 14.96 -15.60 9.46
N MET A 301 14.03 -16.56 9.37
CA MET A 301 13.72 -17.27 8.12
C MET A 301 13.21 -16.33 7.02
N ILE A 302 12.29 -15.40 7.34
CA ILE A 302 11.80 -14.45 6.33
C ILE A 302 12.87 -13.43 5.94
N VAL A 303 13.71 -12.99 6.89
CA VAL A 303 14.84 -12.10 6.59
C VAL A 303 15.81 -12.78 5.63
N ASP A 304 16.15 -14.05 5.85
CA ASP A 304 17.03 -14.78 4.95
C ASP A 304 16.41 -15.03 3.57
N LEU A 305 15.10 -15.29 3.49
CA LEU A 305 14.38 -15.37 2.20
C LEU A 305 14.50 -14.05 1.42
N LEU A 306 14.21 -12.92 2.08
CA LEU A 306 14.27 -11.61 1.43
C LEU A 306 15.71 -11.21 1.07
N ARG A 307 16.71 -11.58 1.87
CA ARG A 307 18.12 -11.40 1.50
C ARG A 307 18.47 -12.18 0.23
N ASN A 308 17.97 -13.40 0.08
CA ASN A 308 18.16 -14.19 -1.13
C ASN A 308 17.46 -13.54 -2.33
N ASP A 309 16.22 -13.08 -2.16
CA ASP A 309 15.45 -12.42 -3.23
C ASP A 309 16.11 -11.11 -3.68
N LEU A 310 16.55 -10.27 -2.74
CA LEU A 310 17.34 -9.08 -3.04
C LEU A 310 18.68 -9.45 -3.69
N GLY A 311 19.29 -10.58 -3.31
CA GLY A 311 20.55 -11.09 -3.86
C GLY A 311 20.50 -11.35 -5.36
N ARG A 312 19.32 -11.62 -5.92
CA ARG A 312 19.11 -11.82 -7.37
C ARG A 312 19.26 -10.52 -8.18
N ASN A 313 18.99 -9.37 -7.55
CA ASN A 313 18.90 -8.07 -8.23
C ASN A 313 19.86 -7.00 -7.69
N CYS A 314 20.51 -7.25 -6.55
CA CYS A 314 21.46 -6.32 -5.92
C CYS A 314 22.91 -6.71 -6.18
N LYS A 315 23.83 -5.74 -6.00
CA LYS A 315 25.27 -6.00 -6.08
C LYS A 315 25.70 -7.03 -5.02
N PRO A 316 26.48 -8.07 -5.37
CA PRO A 316 27.01 -9.00 -4.39
C PRO A 316 27.75 -8.28 -3.24
N GLY A 317 27.42 -8.66 -2.00
CA GLY A 317 27.98 -8.07 -0.79
C GLY A 317 27.42 -6.72 -0.36
N SER A 318 26.44 -6.13 -1.06
CA SER A 318 25.82 -4.86 -0.65
C SER A 318 24.64 -5.01 0.31
N ILE A 319 24.10 -6.22 0.45
CA ILE A 319 22.93 -6.51 1.28
C ILE A 319 23.35 -6.65 2.73
N HIS A 320 22.74 -5.86 3.60
CA HIS A 320 22.96 -5.84 5.04
C HIS A 320 21.60 -5.83 5.76
N VAL A 321 21.60 -6.27 7.02
CA VAL A 321 20.43 -6.27 7.89
C VAL A 321 20.72 -5.27 9.00
N ASP A 322 20.10 -4.10 8.95
CA ASP A 322 20.34 -3.03 9.93
C ASP A 322 19.76 -3.36 11.31
N ARG A 323 18.59 -4.00 11.31
CA ARG A 323 17.85 -4.38 12.51
C ARG A 323 17.32 -5.79 12.33
N LEU A 324 17.42 -6.57 13.40
CA LEU A 324 16.94 -7.94 13.45
C LEU A 324 16.30 -8.16 14.83
N PHE A 325 15.09 -8.70 14.83
CA PHE A 325 14.29 -8.91 16.05
C PHE A 325 13.91 -7.59 16.76
N ASP A 326 13.64 -6.52 16.01
CA ASP A 326 13.24 -5.23 16.58
C ASP A 326 11.74 -5.24 16.88
N VAL A 327 11.34 -4.87 18.10
CA VAL A 327 9.91 -4.83 18.46
C VAL A 327 9.38 -3.42 18.24
N GLN A 328 8.48 -3.26 17.28
CA GLN A 328 7.79 -2.01 16.97
C GLN A 328 6.34 -2.04 17.46
N SER A 329 5.91 -0.99 18.14
CA SER A 329 4.56 -0.89 18.72
C SER A 329 3.66 0.01 17.85
N PHE A 330 2.55 -0.54 17.38
CA PHE A 330 1.46 0.14 16.68
C PHE A 330 0.25 0.32 17.61
N PRO A 331 -0.81 1.07 17.23
CA PRO A 331 -1.95 1.34 18.12
C PRO A 331 -2.64 0.08 18.67
N THR A 332 -2.69 -1.00 17.90
CA THR A 332 -3.42 -2.23 18.25
C THR A 332 -2.52 -3.43 18.53
N VAL A 333 -1.28 -3.44 18.02
CA VAL A 333 -0.35 -4.58 18.13
C VAL A 333 1.11 -4.17 18.31
N HIS A 334 1.92 -5.05 18.89
CA HIS A 334 3.38 -5.10 18.80
C HIS A 334 3.78 -6.06 17.68
N HIS A 335 4.78 -5.68 16.87
CA HIS A 335 5.32 -6.46 15.77
C HIS A 335 6.82 -6.67 15.93
N LEU A 336 7.29 -7.87 15.59
CA LEU A 336 8.71 -8.16 15.46
C LEU A 336 9.11 -7.97 14.00
N VAL A 337 9.90 -6.92 13.76
CA VAL A 337 10.42 -6.47 12.46
C VAL A 337 11.87 -6.90 12.34
#